data_AF-A0A3N5ZHR3-F1
#
_entry.id   AF-A0A3N5ZHR3-F1
#
_cell.length_a   1.000
_cell.length_b   1.000
_cell.length_c   1.000
_cell.angle_alpha   90.00
_cell.angle_beta   90.00
_cell.angle_gamma   90.00
#
_symmetry.space_group_name_H-M   'P 1'
#
loop_
_entity.id
_entity.type
_entity.pdbx_description
1 polymer ?
#
loop_
_entity_poly.entity_id
_entity_poly.type
_entity_poly.pdbx_seq_one_letter_code
_entity_poly.pdbx_strand_id
1 'polypeptide(L)'
;MSKSTKRTLTERTGRAVGFRIGGNIALVVLGLGLGVITARILPPHEFGVFALGLGIVTVADIISSAGMFQALVQKKDLRPEDETTGLVLQIAFALALGTVLVLLGPYFARFFKMPGLGPLVQLQSLVILIKAVA
;
A
#
# COMPACT_ATOMS: atom_id res chain seq x y z
N MET A 1 21.91 -23.75 40.10
CA MET A 1 21.61 -22.32 40.35
C MET A 1 21.78 -21.53 39.05
N SER A 2 20.71 -21.26 38.30
CA SER A 2 20.75 -20.44 37.08
C SER A 2 19.73 -19.31 37.17
N LYS A 3 20.22 -18.08 37.31
CA LYS A 3 19.43 -16.85 37.26
C LYS A 3 19.06 -16.59 35.79
N SER A 4 17.94 -17.15 35.34
CA SER A 4 17.37 -16.81 34.04
C SER A 4 16.62 -15.47 34.12
N THR A 5 17.19 -14.49 33.42
CA THR A 5 16.79 -13.09 33.22
C THR A 5 15.29 -12.91 32.93
N LYS A 6 14.54 -12.40 33.91
CA LYS A 6 13.18 -11.85 33.73
C LYS A 6 13.28 -10.47 33.05
N ARG A 7 13.30 -10.41 31.71
CA ARG A 7 13.05 -9.15 30.98
C ARG A 7 11.54 -8.91 30.89
N THR A 8 11.07 -7.80 31.44
CA THR A 8 9.65 -7.41 31.51
C THR A 8 9.10 -7.17 30.10
N LEU A 9 7.89 -7.66 29.82
CA LEU A 9 7.22 -7.53 28.51
C LEU A 9 7.20 -6.08 28.00
N THR A 10 7.14 -5.10 28.91
CA THR A 10 7.21 -3.66 28.62
C THR A 10 8.46 -3.23 27.85
N GLU A 11 9.64 -3.77 28.16
CA GLU A 11 10.89 -3.41 27.45
C GLU A 11 10.95 -4.00 26.03
N ARG A 12 10.41 -5.22 25.86
CA ARG A 12 10.36 -5.89 24.55
C ARG A 12 9.32 -5.25 23.63
N THR A 13 8.15 -4.91 24.17
CA THR A 13 7.11 -4.16 23.44
C THR A 13 7.60 -2.76 23.08
N GLY A 14 8.28 -2.05 24.00
CA GLY A 14 8.84 -0.73 23.73
C GLY A 14 9.84 -0.74 22.57
N ARG A 15 10.76 -1.73 22.54
CA ARG A 15 11.72 -1.86 21.43
C ARG A 15 11.04 -2.25 20.10
N ALA A 16 10.02 -3.10 20.15
CA ALA A 16 9.28 -3.53 18.96
C ALA A 16 8.42 -2.39 18.37
N VAL A 17 7.74 -1.63 19.22
CA VAL A 17 6.98 -0.44 18.82
C VAL A 17 7.92 0.64 18.28
N GLY A 18 9.04 0.89 18.97
CA GLY A 18 10.05 1.85 18.50
C GLY A 18 10.61 1.50 17.12
N PHE A 19 10.92 0.22 16.87
CA PHE A 19 11.38 -0.23 15.55
C PHE A 19 10.31 -0.08 14.46
N ARG A 20 9.04 -0.39 14.77
CA ARG A 20 7.92 -0.21 13.83
C ARG A 20 7.66 1.24 13.48
N ILE A 21 7.60 2.11 14.49
CA ILE A 21 7.38 3.54 14.29
C ILE A 21 8.56 4.16 13.53
N GLY A 22 9.80 3.85 13.94
CA GLY A 22 11.00 4.35 13.27
C GLY A 22 11.04 3.95 11.79
N GLY A 23 10.74 2.69 11.47
CA GLY A 23 10.64 2.23 10.09
C GLY A 23 9.53 2.93 9.30
N ASN A 24 8.35 3.11 9.89
CA ASN A 24 7.25 3.81 9.22
C ASN A 24 7.56 5.29 8.97
N ILE A 25 8.12 5.99 9.95
CA ILE A 25 8.55 7.39 9.80
C ILE A 25 9.58 7.52 8.68
N ALA A 26 10.55 6.60 8.59
CA ALA A 26 11.54 6.61 7.51
C ALA A 26 10.86 6.50 6.13
N LEU A 27 9.88 5.61 5.99
CA LEU A 27 9.11 5.47 4.75
C LEU A 27 8.29 6.73 4.44
N VAL A 28 7.67 7.36 5.44
CA VAL A 28 6.92 8.61 5.28
C VAL A 28 7.85 9.74 4.82
N VAL A 29 9.01 9.91 5.46
CA VAL A 29 9.99 10.93 5.08
C VAL A 29 10.50 10.71 3.66
N LEU A 30 10.79 9.47 3.27
CA LEU A 30 11.17 9.12 1.91
C LEU A 30 10.05 9.45 0.91
N GLY A 31 8.80 9.10 1.22
CA GLY A 31 7.65 9.40 0.37
C GLY A 31 7.42 10.89 0.17
N LEU A 32 7.53 11.68 1.25
CA LEU A 32 7.45 13.14 1.18
C LEU A 32 8.60 13.74 0.36
N GLY A 33 9.82 13.25 0.56
CA GLY A 33 10.99 13.68 -0.21
C GLY A 33 10.82 13.41 -1.71
N LEU A 34 10.37 12.20 -2.07
CA LEU A 34 10.04 11.86 -3.45
C LEU A 34 8.94 12.77 -4.01
N GLY A 35 7.88 13.04 -3.24
CA GLY A 35 6.82 13.97 -3.64
C GLY A 35 7.33 15.38 -3.94
N VAL A 36 8.21 15.91 -3.10
CA VAL A 36 8.86 17.23 -3.31
C VAL A 36 9.74 17.22 -4.56
N ILE A 37 10.52 16.16 -4.77
CA ILE A 37 11.36 16.00 -5.96
C ILE A 37 10.49 15.98 -7.21
N THR A 38 9.42 15.17 -7.22
CA THR A 38 8.47 15.11 -8.34
C THR A 38 7.82 16.46 -8.60
N ALA A 39 7.41 17.19 -7.54
CA ALA A 39 6.84 18.53 -7.67
C ALA A 39 7.81 19.56 -8.28
N ARG A 40 9.13 19.36 -8.11
CA ARG A 40 10.14 20.25 -8.68
C ARG A 40 10.48 19.93 -10.13
N ILE A 41 10.45 18.64 -10.50
CA ILE A 41 10.75 18.16 -11.86
C ILE A 41 9.56 18.36 -12.79
N LEU A 42 8.33 18.16 -12.31
CA LEU A 42 7.13 18.28 -13.13
C LEU A 42 6.64 19.73 -13.22
N PRO A 43 6.11 20.16 -14.37
CA PRO A 43 5.30 21.37 -14.46
C PRO A 43 4.13 21.33 -13.47
N PRO A 44 3.67 22.47 -12.93
CA PRO A 44 2.61 22.51 -11.91
C PRO A 44 1.29 21.88 -12.38
N HIS A 45 0.98 21.97 -13.68
CA HIS A 45 -0.17 21.27 -14.28
C HIS A 45 -0.04 19.75 -14.20
N GLU A 46 1.11 19.21 -14.62
CA GLU A 46 1.38 17.77 -14.64
C GLU A 46 1.49 17.19 -13.23
N PHE A 47 2.02 17.95 -12.27
CA PHE A 47 2.06 17.54 -10.87
C PHE A 47 0.66 17.35 -10.28
N GLY A 48 -0.29 18.23 -10.63
CA GLY A 48 -1.69 18.09 -10.22
C GLY A 48 -2.32 16.79 -10.73
N VAL A 49 -2.08 16.45 -12.01
CA VAL A 49 -2.54 15.19 -12.61
C VAL A 49 -1.91 13.99 -11.90
N PHE A 50 -0.60 14.04 -11.65
CA PHE A 50 0.12 12.98 -10.93
C PHE A 50 -0.42 12.78 -9.51
N ALA A 51 -0.60 13.87 -8.75
CA ALA A 51 -1.07 13.82 -7.37
C ALA A 51 -2.50 13.28 -7.26
N LEU A 52 -3.39 13.67 -8.18
CA LEU A 52 -4.75 13.13 -8.24
C LEU A 52 -4.75 11.63 -8.58
N GLY A 53 -3.96 11.21 -9.57
CA GLY A 53 -3.80 9.79 -9.89
C GLY A 53 -3.29 8.98 -8.70
N LEU A 54 -2.25 9.50 -8.04
CA LEU A 54 -1.67 8.89 -6.85
C LEU A 54 -2.72 8.76 -5.73
N GLY A 55 -3.54 9.78 -5.50
CA GLY A 55 -4.63 9.75 -4.53
C GLY A 55 -5.65 8.65 -4.84
N ILE A 56 -6.12 8.57 -6.09
CA ILE A 56 -7.07 7.53 -6.54
C ILE A 56 -6.51 6.13 -6.28
N VAL A 57 -5.26 5.88 -6.69
CA VAL A 57 -4.62 4.58 -6.53
C VAL A 57 -4.33 4.27 -5.06
N THR A 58 -3.99 5.27 -4.25
CA THR A 58 -3.76 5.09 -2.80
C THR A 58 -5.03 4.64 -2.08
N VAL A 59 -6.19 5.21 -2.43
CA VAL A 59 -7.47 4.77 -1.86
C VAL A 59 -7.74 3.30 -2.21
N ALA A 60 -7.51 2.91 -3.47
CA ALA A 60 -7.67 1.52 -3.88
C ALA A 60 -6.66 0.59 -3.18
N ASP A 61 -5.41 1.01 -2.99
CA ASP A 61 -4.39 0.24 -2.27
C ASP A 61 -4.78 -0.02 -0.80
N ILE A 62 -5.37 0.97 -0.13
CA ILE A 62 -5.91 0.82 1.23
C ILE A 62 -7.03 -0.22 1.26
N ILE A 63 -7.96 -0.17 0.28
CA ILE A 63 -9.05 -1.15 0.16
C ILE A 63 -8.49 -2.55 -0.08
N SER A 64 -7.51 -2.68 -0.98
CA SER A 64 -6.84 -3.94 -1.32
C SER A 64 -6.13 -4.59 -0.13
N SER A 65 -5.44 -3.78 0.68
CA SER A 65 -4.65 -4.26 1.82
C SER A 65 -5.46 -4.53 3.09
N ALA A 66 -6.61 -3.86 3.27
CA ALA A 66 -7.46 -4.04 4.45
C ALA A 66 -8.08 -5.45 4.55
N GLY A 67 -8.37 -6.11 3.43
CA GLY A 67 -9.01 -7.42 3.39
C GLY A 67 -8.15 -8.55 3.96
N MET A 68 -6.84 -8.56 3.68
CA MET A 68 -5.97 -9.66 4.09
C MET A 68 -5.51 -9.59 5.54
N PHE A 69 -5.23 -8.40 6.07
CA PHE A 69 -4.80 -8.25 7.46
C PHE A 69 -5.86 -8.78 8.45
N GLN A 70 -7.14 -8.54 8.14
CA GLN A 70 -8.28 -9.06 8.90
C GLN A 70 -8.38 -10.59 8.82
N ALA A 71 -8.13 -11.19 7.65
CA ALA A 71 -8.20 -12.63 7.45
C ALA A 71 -7.10 -13.41 8.18
N LEU A 72 -5.86 -12.89 8.19
CA LEU A 72 -4.75 -13.53 8.91
C LEU A 72 -4.87 -13.42 10.43
N VAL A 73 -5.31 -12.26 10.96
CA VAL A 73 -5.44 -12.04 12.41
C VAL A 73 -6.50 -12.94 13.05
N GLN A 74 -7.50 -13.38 12.30
CA GLN A 74 -8.59 -14.21 12.82
C GLN A 74 -8.24 -15.71 12.94
N LYS A 75 -7.12 -16.18 12.36
CA LYS A 75 -6.73 -17.60 12.42
C LYS A 75 -5.73 -17.89 13.54
N LYS A 76 -6.17 -18.67 14.53
CA LYS A 76 -5.33 -19.08 15.69
C LYS A 76 -4.35 -20.23 15.41
N ASP A 77 -4.62 -21.04 14.38
CA ASP A 77 -3.74 -22.14 13.94
C ASP A 77 -3.45 -21.96 12.45
N LEU A 78 -2.24 -21.50 12.13
CA LEU A 78 -1.78 -21.32 10.75
C LEU A 78 -1.20 -22.65 10.26
N ARG A 79 -1.92 -23.36 9.40
CA ARG A 79 -1.34 -24.45 8.60
C ARG A 79 -0.71 -23.87 7.34
N PRO A 80 0.36 -24.47 6.78
CA PRO A 80 1.02 -23.97 5.56
C PRO A 80 0.08 -23.78 4.36
N GLU A 81 -0.95 -24.62 4.26
CA GLU A 81 -2.00 -24.57 3.23
C GLU A 81 -2.88 -23.30 3.31
N ASP A 82 -3.01 -22.73 4.50
CA ASP A 82 -3.83 -21.55 4.76
C ASP A 82 -3.11 -20.25 4.33
N GLU A 83 -1.78 -20.26 4.36
CA GLU A 83 -0.93 -19.15 3.91
C GLU A 83 -1.00 -19.00 2.39
N THR A 84 -0.96 -20.11 1.65
CA THR A 84 -1.11 -20.10 0.19
C THR A 84 -2.51 -19.65 -0.23
N THR A 85 -3.54 -20.08 0.50
CA THR A 85 -4.93 -19.66 0.23
C THR A 85 -5.11 -18.16 0.45
N GLY A 86 -4.53 -17.60 1.51
CA GLY A 86 -4.54 -16.16 1.77
C GLY A 86 -3.84 -15.36 0.66
N LEU A 87 -2.68 -15.82 0.21
CA LEU A 87 -1.93 -15.19 -0.88
C LEU A 87 -2.72 -15.18 -2.19
N VAL A 88 -3.33 -16.31 -2.56
CA VAL A 88 -4.13 -16.42 -3.79
C VAL A 88 -5.33 -15.48 -3.73
N LEU A 89 -6.02 -15.40 -2.59
CA LEU A 89 -7.17 -14.50 -2.42
C LEU A 89 -6.75 -13.02 -2.52
N GLN A 90 -5.60 -12.67 -1.96
CA GLN A 90 -5.05 -11.30 -2.05
C GLN A 90 -4.69 -10.91 -3.47
N ILE A 91 -4.01 -11.80 -4.19
CA ILE A 91 -3.66 -11.58 -5.60
C ILE A 91 -4.95 -11.45 -6.43
N ALA A 92 -5.95 -12.30 -6.19
CA ALA A 92 -7.23 -12.23 -6.89
C ALA A 92 -7.95 -10.90 -6.63
N PHE A 93 -7.96 -10.42 -5.37
CA PHE A 93 -8.59 -9.16 -5.01
C PHE A 93 -7.85 -7.95 -5.61
N ALA A 94 -6.52 -7.95 -5.54
CA ALA A 94 -5.68 -6.93 -6.18
C ALA A 94 -5.86 -6.90 -7.70
N LEU A 95 -5.99 -8.05 -8.34
CA LEU A 95 -6.26 -8.17 -9.78
C LEU A 95 -7.63 -7.61 -10.14
N ALA A 96 -8.66 -7.95 -9.37
CA ALA A 96 -10.01 -7.42 -9.57
C ALA A 96 -10.02 -5.89 -9.44
N LEU A 97 -9.42 -5.36 -8.38
CA LEU A 97 -9.40 -3.93 -8.12
C LEU A 97 -8.54 -3.15 -9.13
N GLY A 98 -7.38 -3.68 -9.50
CA GLY A 98 -6.53 -3.13 -10.55
C GLY A 98 -7.23 -3.07 -11.89
N THR A 99 -7.96 -4.14 -12.27
CA THR A 99 -8.75 -4.17 -13.50
C THR A 99 -9.85 -3.10 -13.49
N VAL A 100 -10.56 -2.95 -12.35
CA VAL A 100 -11.57 -1.89 -12.19
C VAL A 100 -10.95 -0.50 -12.37
N LEU A 101 -9.79 -0.24 -11.78
CA LEU A 101 -9.08 1.04 -11.95
C LEU A 101 -8.66 1.29 -13.40
N VAL A 102 -8.16 0.27 -14.10
CA VAL A 102 -7.76 0.39 -15.51
C VAL A 102 -8.95 0.77 -16.38
N LEU A 103 -10.11 0.15 -16.14
CA LEU A 103 -11.37 0.45 -16.85
C LEU A 103 -11.94 1.82 -16.48
N LEU A 104 -11.78 2.26 -15.22
CA LEU A 104 -12.24 3.57 -14.76
C LEU A 104 -11.27 4.71 -15.11
N GLY A 105 -10.02 4.43 -15.50
CA GLY A 105 -9.03 5.44 -15.89
C GLY A 105 -9.56 6.48 -16.90
N PRO A 106 -10.11 6.06 -18.06
CA PRO A 106 -10.71 6.99 -19.02
C PRO A 106 -11.90 7.78 -18.46
N TYR A 107 -12.67 7.19 -17.55
CA TYR A 107 -13.77 7.87 -16.87
C TYR A 107 -13.24 8.99 -15.96
N PHE A 108 -12.20 8.73 -15.16
CA PHE A 108 -11.55 9.74 -14.34
C PHE A 108 -10.97 10.88 -15.18
N ALA A 109 -10.33 10.57 -16.32
CA ALA A 109 -9.81 11.58 -17.24
C ALA A 109 -10.90 12.54 -17.74
N ARG A 110 -12.09 12.01 -18.05
CA ARG A 110 -13.25 12.81 -18.47
C ARG A 110 -13.87 13.59 -17.30
N PHE A 111 -14.03 12.96 -16.15
CA PHE A 111 -14.64 13.56 -14.96
C PHE A 111 -13.84 14.76 -14.44
N PHE A 112 -12.52 14.61 -14.34
CA PHE A 112 -11.62 15.68 -13.88
C PHE A 112 -11.18 16.62 -15.01
N LYS A 113 -11.60 16.38 -16.26
CA LYS A 113 -11.20 17.15 -17.45
C LYS A 113 -9.67 17.22 -17.64
N MET A 114 -8.98 16.12 -17.30
CA MET A 114 -7.53 16.00 -17.36
C MET A 114 -7.17 14.79 -18.24
N PRO A 115 -6.81 14.98 -19.51
CA PRO A 115 -6.57 13.86 -20.45
C PRO A 115 -5.40 12.97 -20.02
N GLY A 116 -4.39 13.54 -19.34
CA GLY A 116 -3.25 12.78 -18.82
C GLY A 116 -3.59 11.86 -17.65
N LEU A 117 -4.71 12.07 -16.95
CA LEU A 117 -5.04 11.31 -15.73
C LEU A 117 -5.35 9.84 -16.03
N GLY A 118 -6.02 9.56 -17.16
CA GLY A 118 -6.45 8.21 -17.50
C GLY A 118 -5.29 7.23 -17.66
N PRO A 119 -4.34 7.50 -18.58
CA PRO A 119 -3.14 6.68 -18.75
C PRO A 119 -2.31 6.56 -17.47
N LEU A 120 -2.27 7.63 -16.67
CA LEU A 120 -1.48 7.70 -15.45
C LEU A 120 -2.08 6.83 -14.33
N VAL A 121 -3.40 6.86 -14.14
CA VAL A 121 -4.12 5.93 -13.24
C VAL A 121 -3.98 4.48 -13.71
N GLN A 122 -4.06 4.22 -15.02
CA GLN A 122 -3.86 2.88 -15.57
C GLN A 122 -2.46 2.34 -15.23
N LEU A 123 -1.42 3.14 -15.45
CA LEU A 123 -0.04 2.78 -15.13
C LEU A 123 0.16 2.60 -13.61
N GLN A 124 -0.34 3.53 -12.80
CA GLN A 124 -0.19 3.48 -11.34
C GLN A 124 -0.96 2.31 -10.72
N SER A 125 -2.06 1.85 -11.34
CA SER A 125 -2.81 0.69 -10.83
C SER A 125 -2.00 -0.61 -10.78
N LEU A 126 -0.95 -0.74 -11.62
CA LEU A 126 -0.02 -1.88 -11.59
C LEU A 126 0.73 -1.99 -10.26
N VAL A 127 0.92 -0.89 -9.53
CA VAL A 127 1.55 -0.90 -8.21
C VAL A 127 0.79 -1.78 -7.23
N ILE A 128 -0.54 -1.85 -7.34
CA ILE A 128 -1.39 -2.67 -6.46
C ILE A 128 -1.11 -4.16 -6.70
N LEU A 129 -0.86 -4.56 -7.96
CA LEU A 129 -0.51 -5.94 -8.30
C LEU A 129 0.87 -6.31 -7.74
N ILE A 130 1.85 -5.42 -7.87
CA ILE A 130 3.20 -5.63 -7.36
C ILE A 130 3.16 -5.80 -5.83
N LYS A 131 2.41 -4.94 -5.14
CA LYS A 131 2.22 -5.01 -3.69
C LYS A 131 1.47 -6.24 -3.19
N ALA A 132 0.67 -6.89 -4.05
CA ALA A 132 -0.05 -8.10 -3.67
C ALA A 132 0.84 -9.35 -3.67
N VAL A 133 1.99 -9.29 -4.35
CA VAL A 133 2.92 -10.42 -4.51
C VAL A 133 4.19 -10.26 -3.66
N ALA A 134 4.57 -9.02 -3.32
CA ALA A 134 5.76 -8.67 -2.52
C ALA A 134 5.46 -8.62 -1.02
#